data_AF-A0A834YAW5-F1
#
_entry.id   AF-A0A834YAW5-F1
#
_cell.length_a   1.000
_cell.length_b   1.000
_cell.length_c   1.000
_cell.angle_alpha   90.00
_cell.angle_beta   90.00
_cell.angle_gamma   90.00
#
_symmetry.space_group_name_H-M   'P 1'
#
loop_
_entity.id
_entity.type
_entity.pdbx_description
1 polymer ?
#
loop_
_entity_poly.entity_id
_entity_poly.type
_entity_poly.pdbx_seq_one_letter_code
_entity_poly.pdbx_strand_id
1 'polypeptide(L)'
;MAFQKKLINDPNDVVIEFIEGLVETYPGLQHLDGFPAVKVVLRADVSSATYDKVAVISGGGTGHEPAHAGFVGEGMLTTAICGDVFTSPPVDSILAGIRAVTGARGCLLIVKHGEPGAAVVDLQPVDVIISHVLKQILSAQHNRSAILFWCFY
;
A
#
# COMPACT_ATOMS: atom_id res chain seq x y z
N MET A 1 35.60 -6.26 -13.64
CA MET A 1 34.27 -6.63 -13.10
C MET A 1 33.70 -5.42 -12.41
N ALA A 2 32.44 -5.05 -12.70
CA ALA A 2 31.79 -3.94 -12.02
C ALA A 2 31.53 -4.35 -10.55
N PHE A 3 31.96 -3.50 -9.61
CA PHE A 3 31.74 -3.71 -8.18
C PHE A 3 30.27 -3.41 -7.88
N GLN A 4 29.49 -4.41 -7.45
CA GLN A 4 28.10 -4.19 -7.04
C GLN A 4 28.09 -3.39 -5.72
N LYS A 5 27.40 -2.25 -5.70
CA LYS A 5 27.31 -1.36 -4.53
C LYS A 5 26.13 -1.67 -3.61
N LYS A 6 25.18 -2.50 -4.06
CA LYS A 6 23.93 -2.81 -3.37
C LYS A 6 23.91 -4.29 -2.99
N LEU A 7 23.40 -4.60 -1.80
CA LEU A 7 23.15 -5.96 -1.35
C LEU A 7 21.77 -6.39 -1.83
N ILE A 8 21.69 -6.86 -3.07
CA ILE A 8 20.46 -7.35 -3.71
C ILE A 8 20.80 -8.56 -4.57
N ASN A 9 19.86 -9.51 -4.69
CA ASN A 9 19.99 -10.64 -5.60
C ASN A 9 19.59 -10.18 -7.02
N ASP A 10 18.31 -10.32 -7.38
CA ASP A 10 17.74 -9.81 -8.62
C ASP A 10 17.08 -8.44 -8.38
N PRO A 11 17.41 -7.39 -9.17
CA PRO A 11 16.73 -6.09 -9.08
C PRO A 11 15.20 -6.14 -9.25
N ASN A 12 14.66 -7.14 -9.95
CA ASN A 12 13.21 -7.30 -10.13
C ASN A 12 12.51 -7.85 -8.88
N ASP A 13 13.26 -8.59 -8.05
CA ASP A 13 12.73 -9.27 -6.88
C ASP A 13 12.99 -8.49 -5.57
N VAL A 14 13.75 -7.39 -5.63
CA VAL A 14 14.16 -6.62 -4.45
C VAL A 14 13.02 -6.26 -3.48
N VAL A 15 11.85 -5.90 -4.02
CA VAL A 15 10.68 -5.53 -3.20
C VAL A 15 10.05 -6.76 -2.55
N ILE A 16 10.03 -7.86 -3.28
CA ILE A 16 9.49 -9.14 -2.84
C ILE A 16 10.35 -9.66 -1.70
N GLU A 17 11.67 -9.76 -1.92
CA GLU A 17 12.62 -10.27 -0.93
C GLU A 17 12.60 -9.41 0.35
N PHE A 18 12.42 -8.09 0.18
CA PHE A 18 12.20 -7.18 1.31
C PHE A 18 10.94 -7.52 2.11
N ILE A 19 9.80 -7.73 1.44
CA ILE A 19 8.53 -8.08 2.09
C ILE A 19 8.63 -9.44 2.79
N GLU A 20 9.20 -10.43 2.12
CA GLU A 20 9.43 -11.78 2.67
C GLU A 20 10.27 -11.69 3.94
N GLY A 21 11.43 -11.03 3.87
CA GLY A 21 12.29 -10.84 5.04
C GLY A 21 11.61 -10.07 6.18
N LEU A 22 10.76 -9.09 5.86
CA LEU A 22 9.99 -8.35 6.85
C LEU A 22 8.97 -9.25 7.56
N VAL A 23 8.19 -10.02 6.82
CA VAL A 23 7.15 -10.91 7.37
C VAL A 23 7.77 -12.08 8.16
N GLU A 24 8.89 -12.62 7.69
CA GLU A 24 9.63 -13.65 8.44
C GLU A 24 10.22 -13.12 9.76
N THR A 25 10.65 -11.85 9.77
CA THR A 25 11.23 -11.22 10.97
C THR A 25 10.15 -10.85 12.00
N TYR A 26 8.96 -10.43 11.55
CA TYR A 26 7.90 -9.92 12.40
C TYR A 26 6.61 -10.75 12.28
N PRO A 27 6.36 -11.72 13.18
CA PRO A 27 5.23 -12.65 13.06
C PRO A 27 3.85 -12.01 13.23
N GLY A 28 3.79 -10.74 13.67
CA GLY A 28 2.56 -9.94 13.70
C GLY A 28 2.16 -9.38 12.33
N LEU A 29 2.99 -9.60 11.30
CA LEU A 29 2.75 -9.20 9.92
C LEU A 29 2.46 -10.43 9.07
N GLN A 30 1.71 -10.21 7.99
CA GLN A 30 1.49 -11.19 6.94
C GLN A 30 1.53 -10.51 5.58
N HIS A 31 1.96 -11.25 4.57
CA HIS A 31 1.84 -10.85 3.17
C HIS A 31 0.47 -11.31 2.67
N LEU A 32 -0.25 -10.42 1.98
CA LEU A 32 -1.48 -10.78 1.28
C LEU A 32 -1.23 -11.74 0.11
N ASP A 33 -2.03 -12.81 0.04
CA ASP A 33 -2.02 -13.76 -1.07
C ASP A 33 -2.26 -13.08 -2.43
N GLY A 34 -1.61 -13.59 -3.48
CA GLY A 34 -1.65 -13.00 -4.83
C GLY A 34 -0.26 -12.75 -5.44
N PHE A 35 0.76 -13.41 -4.91
CA PHE A 35 2.13 -13.32 -5.35
C PHE A 35 2.35 -13.75 -6.81
N PRO A 36 3.28 -13.11 -7.58
CA PRO A 36 4.06 -11.91 -7.24
C PRO A 36 3.34 -10.59 -7.58
N ALA A 37 2.11 -10.66 -8.08
CA ALA A 37 1.36 -9.49 -8.56
C ALA A 37 0.94 -8.54 -7.43
N VAL A 38 0.69 -9.08 -6.23
CA VAL A 38 0.22 -8.32 -5.07
C VAL A 38 1.35 -8.16 -4.05
N LYS A 39 1.77 -6.91 -3.83
CA LYS A 39 2.84 -6.51 -2.90
C LYS A 39 2.22 -5.75 -1.72
N VAL A 40 1.55 -6.47 -0.82
CA VAL A 40 0.78 -5.88 0.28
C VAL A 40 1.14 -6.54 1.60
N VAL A 41 1.51 -5.72 2.58
CA VAL A 41 1.78 -6.16 3.95
C VAL A 41 0.60 -5.74 4.81
N LEU A 42 0.06 -6.64 5.61
CA LEU A 42 -0.99 -6.34 6.58
C LEU A 42 -0.70 -6.99 7.92
N ARG A 43 -1.46 -6.60 8.95
CA ARG A 43 -1.38 -7.25 10.25
C ARG A 43 -1.89 -8.69 10.19
N ALA A 44 -1.18 -9.62 10.83
CA ALA A 44 -1.55 -11.03 10.89
C ALA A 44 -2.89 -11.28 11.60
N ASP A 45 -3.26 -10.42 12.55
CA ASP A 45 -4.48 -10.55 13.37
C ASP A 45 -5.73 -9.89 12.76
N VAL A 46 -5.62 -9.37 11.53
CA VAL A 46 -6.71 -8.65 10.86
C VAL A 46 -7.24 -9.44 9.67
N SER A 47 -8.57 -9.52 9.57
CA SER A 47 -9.28 -9.94 8.36
C SER A 47 -10.52 -9.08 8.17
N SER A 48 -10.94 -8.83 6.92
CA SER A 48 -12.15 -8.06 6.62
C SER A 48 -13.42 -8.64 7.25
N ALA A 49 -13.46 -9.96 7.49
CA ALA A 49 -14.59 -10.63 8.14
C ALA A 49 -14.67 -10.38 9.66
N THR A 50 -13.54 -10.16 10.32
CA THR A 50 -13.46 -10.09 11.80
C THR A 50 -13.08 -8.71 12.34
N TYR A 51 -12.62 -7.79 11.49
CA TYR A 51 -12.12 -6.49 11.93
C TYR A 51 -13.26 -5.49 12.23
N ASP A 52 -13.38 -5.11 13.49
CA ASP A 52 -14.47 -4.26 14.01
C ASP A 52 -14.18 -2.75 14.00
N LYS A 53 -12.97 -2.36 13.59
CA LYS A 53 -12.47 -0.98 13.57
C LYS A 53 -12.36 -0.44 12.15
N VAL A 54 -12.18 0.87 12.01
CA VAL A 54 -11.80 1.48 10.73
C VAL A 54 -10.40 1.01 10.35
N ALA A 55 -10.25 0.43 9.16
CA ALA A 55 -8.94 0.03 8.66
C ALA A 55 -8.15 1.25 8.19
N VAL A 56 -6.90 1.40 8.63
CA VAL A 56 -6.03 2.50 8.20
C VAL A 56 -5.05 1.95 7.17
N ILE A 57 -5.12 2.48 5.96
CA ILE A 57 -4.42 1.98 4.79
C ILE A 57 -3.48 3.06 4.29
N SER A 58 -2.24 2.71 3.98
CA SER A 58 -1.34 3.58 3.24
C SER A 58 -0.51 2.77 2.25
N GLY A 59 0.35 3.45 1.51
CA GLY A 59 1.17 2.80 0.49
C GLY A 59 1.96 3.80 -0.35
N GLY A 60 2.78 3.26 -1.24
CA GLY A 60 3.64 4.05 -2.11
C GLY A 60 4.77 3.21 -2.71
N GLY A 61 5.64 3.86 -3.48
CA GLY A 61 6.85 3.22 -3.97
C GLY A 61 7.81 2.84 -2.85
N THR A 62 8.53 1.75 -3.06
CA THR A 62 9.58 1.24 -2.18
C THR A 62 10.88 2.02 -2.38
N GLY A 63 11.84 1.88 -1.46
CA GLY A 63 13.05 2.72 -1.40
C GLY A 63 12.99 3.84 -0.34
N HIS A 64 11.91 3.88 0.45
CA HIS A 64 11.73 4.76 1.60
C HIS A 64 11.54 3.97 2.91
N GLU A 65 12.00 2.72 2.94
CA GLU A 65 11.92 1.85 4.11
C GLU A 65 12.52 2.56 5.34
N PRO A 66 11.83 2.56 6.50
CA PRO A 66 10.73 1.68 6.89
C PRO A 66 9.33 2.08 6.36
N ALA A 67 9.17 3.22 5.69
CA ALA A 67 7.87 3.63 5.17
C ALA A 67 7.45 2.78 3.96
N HIS A 68 6.24 2.21 3.90
CA HIS A 68 5.16 2.23 4.91
C HIS A 68 5.02 0.93 5.70
N ALA A 69 5.62 -0.16 5.22
CA ALA A 69 5.41 -1.50 5.77
C ALA A 69 5.89 -1.63 7.23
N GLY A 70 6.92 -0.89 7.63
CA GLY A 70 7.39 -0.85 9.01
C GLY A 70 6.45 -0.14 10.01
N PHE A 71 5.40 0.53 9.51
CA PHE A 71 4.36 1.14 10.35
C PHE A 71 3.06 0.32 10.40
N VAL A 72 3.07 -0.89 9.85
CA VAL A 72 1.95 -1.83 9.96
C VAL A 72 1.99 -2.45 11.36
N GLY A 73 0.92 -2.29 12.13
CA GLY A 73 0.86 -2.75 13.51
C GLY A 73 -0.29 -2.15 14.31
N GLU A 74 -0.46 -2.64 15.54
CA GLU A 74 -1.47 -2.09 16.44
C GLU A 74 -1.20 -0.63 16.77
N GLY A 75 -2.24 0.21 16.69
CA GLY A 75 -2.14 1.65 16.92
C GLY A 75 -1.66 2.48 15.72
N MET A 76 -1.27 1.87 14.61
CA MET A 76 -0.82 2.55 13.38
C MET A 76 -1.56 2.01 12.13
N LEU A 77 -0.83 1.63 11.07
CA LEU A 77 -1.44 1.14 9.83
C LEU A 77 -1.97 -0.28 10.00
N THR A 78 -3.14 -0.54 9.44
CA THR A 78 -3.71 -1.88 9.30
C THR A 78 -3.03 -2.64 8.15
N THR A 79 -2.71 -1.94 7.06
CA THR A 79 -1.99 -2.48 5.90
C THR A 79 -1.21 -1.41 5.15
N ALA A 80 -0.12 -1.82 4.50
CA ALA A 80 0.72 -1.03 3.61
C ALA A 80 0.77 -1.69 2.22
N ILE A 81 0.45 -0.92 1.19
CA ILE A 81 0.53 -1.35 -0.21
C ILE A 81 1.87 -0.88 -0.78
N CYS A 82 2.73 -1.82 -1.14
CA CYS A 82 4.07 -1.57 -1.66
C CYS A 82 4.06 -1.55 -3.19
N GLY A 83 4.62 -0.50 -3.78
CA GLY A 83 4.91 -0.43 -5.20
C GLY A 83 6.33 -0.85 -5.51
N ASP A 84 6.70 -0.79 -6.80
CA ASP A 84 8.10 -0.97 -7.19
C ASP A 84 8.97 0.16 -6.66
N VAL A 85 10.29 0.02 -6.83
CA VAL A 85 11.25 0.99 -6.34
C VAL A 85 10.95 2.37 -6.95
N PHE A 86 10.67 3.35 -6.10
CA PHE A 86 10.26 4.71 -6.43
C PHE A 86 9.04 4.83 -7.37
N THR A 87 8.19 3.79 -7.43
CA THR A 87 7.02 3.77 -8.31
C THR A 87 5.76 3.45 -7.52
N SER A 88 4.67 4.16 -7.79
CA SER A 88 3.39 3.91 -7.12
C SER A 88 2.88 2.46 -7.33
N PRO A 89 2.19 1.87 -6.34
CA PRO A 89 1.64 0.53 -6.48
C PRO A 89 0.60 0.43 -7.61
N PRO A 90 0.46 -0.75 -8.24
CA PRO A 90 -0.60 -0.99 -9.22
C PRO A 90 -1.99 -0.97 -8.56
N VAL A 91 -2.99 -0.59 -9.35
CA VAL A 91 -4.39 -0.46 -8.94
C VAL A 91 -4.92 -1.75 -8.29
N ASP A 92 -4.58 -2.89 -8.87
CA ASP A 92 -5.02 -4.20 -8.38
C ASP A 92 -4.48 -4.50 -6.98
N SER A 93 -3.24 -4.12 -6.68
CA SER A 93 -2.66 -4.25 -5.33
C SER A 93 -3.36 -3.33 -4.32
N ILE A 94 -3.71 -2.11 -4.73
CA ILE A 94 -4.45 -1.18 -3.87
C ILE A 94 -5.82 -1.74 -3.54
N LEU A 95 -6.54 -2.22 -4.56
CA LEU A 95 -7.85 -2.81 -4.42
C LEU A 95 -7.82 -4.09 -3.56
N ALA A 96 -6.81 -4.94 -3.76
CA ALA A 96 -6.59 -6.15 -2.98
C ALA A 96 -6.37 -5.80 -1.50
N GLY A 97 -5.49 -4.84 -1.21
CA GLY A 97 -5.24 -4.37 0.16
C GLY A 97 -6.50 -3.82 0.83
N ILE A 98 -7.25 -2.96 0.14
CA ILE A 98 -8.53 -2.42 0.66
C ILE A 98 -9.49 -3.56 1.00
N ARG A 99 -9.70 -4.51 0.08
CA ARG A 99 -10.64 -5.62 0.29
C ARG A 99 -10.20 -6.56 1.41
N ALA A 100 -8.89 -6.75 1.59
CA ALA A 100 -8.35 -7.66 2.59
C ALA A 100 -8.63 -7.19 4.02
N VAL A 101 -8.58 -5.87 4.28
CA VAL A 101 -8.65 -5.33 5.64
C VAL A 101 -9.95 -4.57 5.96
N THR A 102 -10.74 -4.20 4.95
CA THR A 102 -11.90 -3.34 5.19
C THR A 102 -13.14 -4.14 5.58
N GLY A 103 -13.54 -4.02 6.84
CA GLY A 103 -14.79 -4.57 7.37
C GLY A 103 -15.97 -3.59 7.34
N ALA A 104 -16.99 -3.86 8.15
CA ALA A 104 -18.24 -3.09 8.17
C ALA A 104 -18.08 -1.60 8.55
N ARG A 105 -17.01 -1.23 9.26
CA ARG A 105 -16.73 0.18 9.62
C ARG A 105 -16.11 1.00 8.49
N GLY A 106 -15.70 0.36 7.38
CA GLY A 106 -14.98 1.03 6.29
C GLY A 106 -13.48 1.21 6.58
N CYS A 107 -12.83 2.01 5.74
CA CYS A 107 -11.40 2.26 5.82
C CYS A 107 -11.05 3.74 5.57
N LEU A 108 -9.88 4.13 6.05
CA LEU A 108 -9.22 5.40 5.80
C LEU A 108 -7.99 5.16 4.93
N LEU A 109 -7.92 5.82 3.77
CA LEU A 109 -6.77 5.73 2.87
C LEU A 109 -5.90 6.99 2.99
N ILE A 110 -4.66 6.81 3.43
CA ILE A 110 -3.66 7.87 3.59
C ILE A 110 -2.71 7.83 2.39
N VAL A 111 -2.74 8.88 1.57
CA VAL A 111 -1.92 8.99 0.36
C VAL A 111 -0.95 10.15 0.49
N LYS A 112 0.36 9.88 0.31
CA LYS A 112 1.38 10.92 0.23
C LYS A 112 1.34 11.60 -1.14
N HIS A 113 1.43 12.93 -1.13
CA HIS A 113 1.58 13.75 -2.32
C HIS A 113 3.07 14.04 -2.56
N GLY A 114 3.51 14.09 -3.83
CA GLY A 114 4.92 14.34 -4.20
C GLY A 114 5.42 15.78 -3.99
N GLU A 115 4.54 16.69 -3.57
CA GLU A 115 4.84 18.06 -3.11
C GLU A 115 4.37 18.18 -1.64
N PRO A 116 4.85 19.16 -0.84
CA PRO A 116 4.54 19.23 0.60
C PRO A 116 3.03 19.22 0.89
N GLY A 117 2.52 18.06 1.32
CA GLY A 117 1.10 17.87 1.64
C GLY A 117 0.74 16.39 1.74
N ALA A 118 -0.12 16.05 2.70
CA ALA A 118 -0.77 14.74 2.77
C ALA A 118 -2.21 14.91 2.30
N ALA A 119 -2.67 14.04 1.41
CA ALA A 119 -4.07 13.98 1.02
C ALA A 119 -4.76 12.89 1.84
N VAL A 120 -5.70 13.28 2.69
CA VAL A 120 -6.57 12.35 3.41
C VAL A 120 -7.77 12.08 2.51
N VAL A 121 -7.95 10.83 2.08
CA VAL A 121 -9.18 10.42 1.39
C VAL A 121 -10.23 10.14 2.47
N ASP A 122 -11.39 10.78 2.33
CA ASP A 122 -12.49 10.78 3.29
C ASP A 122 -12.98 9.37 3.68
N LEU A 123 -13.62 9.24 4.85
CA LEU A 123 -14.23 7.98 5.29
C LEU A 123 -15.44 7.67 4.41
N GLN A 124 -15.31 6.67 3.54
CA GLN A 124 -16.35 6.32 2.58
C GLN A 124 -16.61 4.80 2.60
N PRO A 125 -17.82 4.34 2.26
CA PRO A 125 -18.10 2.91 2.06
C PRO A 125 -17.18 2.31 1.00
N VAL A 126 -16.82 1.02 1.13
CA VAL A 126 -15.87 0.34 0.22
C VAL A 126 -16.24 0.53 -1.25
N ASP A 127 -17.51 0.39 -1.61
CA ASP A 127 -17.96 0.54 -3.00
C ASP A 127 -17.80 1.97 -3.51
N VAL A 128 -17.95 2.97 -2.62
CA VAL A 128 -17.74 4.39 -2.94
C VAL A 128 -16.25 4.69 -3.08
N ILE A 129 -15.39 4.15 -2.21
CA ILE A 129 -13.92 4.26 -2.32
C ILE A 129 -13.46 3.63 -3.63
N ILE A 130 -13.90 2.40 -3.92
CA ILE A 130 -13.53 1.70 -5.16
C ILE A 130 -13.99 2.51 -6.37
N SER A 131 -15.22 3.02 -6.39
CA SER A 131 -15.71 3.82 -7.51
C SER A 131 -15.00 5.17 -7.65
N HIS A 132 -14.63 5.85 -6.55
CA HIS A 132 -13.87 7.10 -6.58
C HIS A 132 -12.44 6.87 -7.01
N VAL A 133 -11.75 5.90 -6.42
CA VAL A 133 -10.39 5.51 -6.76
C VAL A 133 -10.32 5.09 -8.22
N LEU A 134 -11.24 4.22 -8.70
CA LEU A 134 -11.28 3.83 -10.11
C LEU A 134 -11.62 5.00 -11.03
N LYS A 135 -12.61 5.86 -10.70
CA LYS A 135 -12.93 7.04 -11.52
C LYS A 135 -11.77 8.02 -11.60
N GLN A 136 -11.06 8.24 -10.49
CA GLN A 136 -9.90 9.14 -10.45
C GLN A 136 -8.74 8.54 -11.23
N ILE A 137 -8.43 7.25 -11.04
CA ILE A 137 -7.38 6.54 -11.80
C ILE A 137 -7.67 6.53 -13.31
N LEU A 138 -8.94 6.35 -13.71
CA LEU A 138 -9.35 6.30 -15.11
C LEU A 138 -9.56 7.69 -15.75
N SER A 139 -9.75 8.76 -14.97
CA SER A 139 -9.98 10.13 -15.49
C SER A 139 -8.70 10.87 -15.86
N ALA A 140 -7.64 10.17 -16.30
CA ALA A 140 -6.33 10.74 -16.64
C ALA A 140 -6.32 11.74 -17.82
N GLN A 141 -7.47 12.26 -18.26
CA GLN A 141 -7.58 13.33 -19.25
C GLN A 141 -8.58 14.38 -18.74
N HIS A 142 -8.09 15.60 -18.52
CA HIS A 142 -8.84 16.79 -18.06
C HIS A 142 -9.36 16.77 -16.62
N ASN A 143 -8.54 17.22 -15.67
CA ASN A 143 -8.66 18.55 -15.07
C ASN A 143 -7.85 18.60 -13.76
N ARG A 144 -7.03 19.63 -13.61
CA ARG A 144 -6.13 19.85 -12.48
C ARG A 144 -6.96 20.19 -11.25
N SER A 145 -7.18 19.23 -10.33
CA SER A 145 -7.51 19.40 -8.88
C SER A 145 -8.08 18.12 -8.27
N ALA A 146 -7.50 16.95 -8.54
CA ALA A 146 -7.92 15.70 -7.91
C ALA A 146 -6.68 14.94 -7.44
N ILE A 147 -6.71 14.55 -6.17
CA ILE A 147 -5.73 13.72 -5.49
C ILE A 147 -5.55 12.43 -6.32
N LEU A 148 -4.48 12.39 -7.09
CA LEU A 148 -4.16 11.30 -8.00
C LEU A 148 -2.67 11.02 -7.88
N PHE A 149 -2.38 9.98 -7.10
CA PHE A 149 -1.40 8.93 -7.38
C PHE A 149 -0.25 9.35 -8.29
N TRP A 150 0.60 10.25 -7.82
CA TRP A 150 1.90 10.51 -8.39
C TRP A 150 2.84 10.89 -7.25
N CYS A 151 3.74 9.98 -6.92
CA CYS A 151 4.83 10.26 -6.00
C CYS A 151 6.09 9.63 -6.59
N PHE A 152 6.70 10.34 -7.55
CA PHE A 152 8.14 10.24 -7.79
C PHE A 152 8.81 11.30 -6.90
N TYR A 153 9.87 10.89 -6.19
CA TYR A 153 11.03 11.74 -5.98
C TYR A 153 12.10 11.31 -6.98
#